data_AF-A0A7X9IRM0-F1
#
_entry.id   AF-A0A7X9IRM0-F1
#
_cell.length_a   1.000
_cell.length_b   1.000
_cell.length_c   1.000
_cell.angle_alpha   90.00
_cell.angle_beta   90.00
_cell.angle_gamma   90.00
#
_symmetry.space_group_name_H-M   'P 1'
#
loop_
_entity.id
_entity.type
_entity.pdbx_description
1 polymer ?
#
loop_
_entity_poly.entity_id
_entity_poly.type
_entity_poly.pdbx_seq_one_letter_code
_entity_poly.pdbx_strand_id
1 'polypeptide(L)'
;MKNKILHILKVILIIIISLIVIFIFLTIFTYCDQKKLTLEEKTYDKAFLPVFVIPSIDYKKNNDIIGISLSFLKDDENEKIIEYTVLFKDEDHPNSFINFIYDIYRSFKYKRLIDTESFFIYFVKSYDGYWKAVSVDFPDDYGLEQVYLEKKVKHFSLKIEGAYFEKKDNRIVIYINTWNHMFSNKDTNINLEKITLDYYKTYSGNRVEVEKQFNKNYEIDKEKKEIKDKK
;
A
#
# COMPACT_ATOMS: atom_id res chain seq x y z
N MET A 1 -13.44 -58.51 -5.72
CA MET A 1 -12.20 -57.70 -5.68
C MET A 1 -12.10 -56.68 -6.83
N LYS A 2 -12.25 -57.10 -8.10
CA LYS A 2 -12.22 -56.22 -9.29
C LYS A 2 -13.15 -54.99 -9.22
N ASN A 3 -14.41 -55.15 -8.80
CA ASN A 3 -15.38 -54.04 -8.76
C ASN A 3 -15.03 -52.96 -7.72
N LYS A 4 -14.37 -53.33 -6.62
CA LYS A 4 -13.96 -52.39 -5.56
C LYS A 4 -12.76 -51.53 -6.01
N ILE A 5 -11.82 -52.16 -6.72
CA ILE A 5 -10.66 -51.48 -7.34
C ILE A 5 -11.14 -50.51 -8.42
N LEU A 6 -12.09 -50.92 -9.27
CA LEU A 6 -12.66 -50.06 -10.30
C LEU A 6 -13.40 -48.83 -9.73
N HIS A 7 -14.09 -48.99 -8.61
CA HIS A 7 -14.77 -47.88 -7.95
C HIS A 7 -13.77 -46.87 -7.33
N ILE A 8 -12.71 -47.35 -6.69
CA ILE A 8 -11.66 -46.50 -6.11
C ILE A 8 -10.96 -45.69 -7.21
N LEU A 9 -10.63 -46.32 -8.34
CA LEU A 9 -10.02 -45.64 -9.49
C LEU A 9 -10.93 -44.53 -10.06
N LYS A 10 -12.25 -44.75 -10.13
CA LYS A 10 -13.20 -43.71 -10.56
C LYS A 10 -13.24 -42.51 -9.60
N VAL A 11 -13.22 -42.75 -8.28
CA VAL A 11 -13.24 -41.68 -7.28
C VAL A 11 -11.96 -40.86 -7.35
N ILE A 12 -10.79 -41.51 -7.47
CA ILE A 12 -9.50 -40.84 -7.63
C ILE A 12 -9.49 -39.99 -8.91
N LEU A 13 -9.99 -40.54 -10.02
CA LEU A 13 -10.05 -39.82 -11.29
C LEU A 13 -10.94 -38.58 -11.20
N ILE A 14 -12.10 -38.66 -10.54
CA ILE A 14 -12.99 -37.51 -10.31
C ILE A 14 -12.28 -36.44 -9.48
N ILE A 15 -11.60 -36.81 -8.40
CA ILE A 15 -10.86 -35.88 -7.55
C ILE A 15 -9.74 -35.18 -8.35
N ILE A 16 -8.99 -35.93 -9.16
CA ILE A 16 -7.92 -35.37 -10.00
C ILE A 16 -8.50 -34.39 -11.03
N ILE A 17 -9.61 -34.74 -11.68
CA ILE A 17 -10.28 -33.85 -12.64
C ILE A 17 -10.78 -32.58 -11.94
N SER A 18 -11.39 -32.70 -10.76
CA SER A 18 -11.83 -31.53 -9.98
C SER A 18 -10.65 -30.63 -9.59
N LEU A 19 -9.52 -31.21 -9.16
CA LEU A 19 -8.31 -30.45 -8.85
C LEU A 19 -7.72 -29.76 -10.09
N ILE A 20 -7.73 -30.41 -11.25
CA ILE A 20 -7.28 -29.82 -12.52
C ILE A 20 -8.21 -28.68 -12.94
N VAL A 21 -9.52 -28.85 -12.83
CA VAL A 21 -10.49 -27.79 -13.16
C VAL A 21 -10.32 -26.60 -12.22
N ILE A 22 -10.15 -26.84 -10.91
CA ILE A 22 -9.85 -25.79 -9.94
C ILE A 22 -8.53 -25.09 -10.29
N PHE A 23 -7.48 -25.85 -10.62
CA PHE A 23 -6.19 -25.30 -11.02
C PHE A 23 -6.28 -24.47 -12.30
N ILE A 24 -6.96 -24.96 -13.34
CA ILE A 24 -7.19 -24.23 -14.59
C ILE A 24 -7.97 -22.94 -14.29
N PHE A 25 -9.03 -23.02 -13.49
CA PHE A 25 -9.79 -21.84 -13.08
C PHE A 25 -8.90 -20.83 -12.34
N LEU A 26 -8.08 -21.29 -11.39
CA LEU A 26 -7.11 -20.44 -10.68
C LEU A 26 -6.05 -19.82 -11.63
N THR A 27 -5.59 -20.56 -12.64
CA THR A 27 -4.61 -20.04 -13.62
C THR A 27 -5.21 -19.04 -14.61
N ILE A 28 -6.47 -19.23 -15.03
CA ILE A 28 -7.17 -18.30 -15.94
C ILE A 28 -7.48 -16.98 -15.20
N PHE A 29 -7.76 -17.03 -13.90
CA PHE A 29 -7.98 -15.83 -13.09
C PHE A 29 -6.68 -15.08 -12.70
N THR A 30 -5.52 -15.74 -12.76
CA THR A 30 -4.22 -15.10 -12.48
C THR A 30 -3.54 -14.52 -13.71
N TYR A 31 -4.04 -14.80 -14.92
CA TYR A 31 -3.62 -14.11 -16.15
C TYR A 31 -4.27 -12.71 -16.21
N CYS A 32 -3.88 -11.84 -15.29
CA CYS A 32 -4.21 -10.43 -15.33
C CYS A 32 -3.11 -9.73 -16.11
N ASP A 33 -3.46 -9.26 -17.31
CA ASP A 33 -2.62 -8.41 -18.14
C ASP A 33 -2.04 -7.27 -17.28
N GLN A 34 -0.72 -7.22 -17.14
CA GLN A 34 -0.04 -6.18 -16.38
C GLN A 34 -0.28 -4.85 -17.09
N LYS A 35 -1.36 -4.16 -16.75
CA LYS A 35 -1.58 -2.80 -17.21
C LYS A 35 -0.36 -1.97 -16.82
N LYS A 36 0.37 -1.52 -17.84
CA LYS A 36 1.47 -0.59 -17.65
C LYS A 36 0.94 0.67 -16.97
N LEU A 37 1.61 1.09 -15.91
CA LEU A 37 1.34 2.33 -15.19
C LEU A 37 1.29 3.48 -16.21
N THR A 38 0.21 4.25 -16.25
CA THR A 38 0.05 5.38 -17.18
C THR A 38 0.21 6.74 -16.51
N LEU A 39 0.53 6.76 -15.20
CA LEU A 39 0.89 8.02 -14.54
C LEU A 39 2.14 8.61 -15.20
N GLU A 40 2.16 9.93 -15.33
CA GLU A 40 3.33 10.66 -15.81
C GLU A 40 4.45 10.54 -14.76
N GLU A 41 5.56 9.92 -15.14
CA GLU A 41 6.78 9.89 -14.33
C GLU A 41 7.40 11.29 -14.31
N LYS A 42 7.62 11.83 -13.11
CA LYS A 42 8.09 13.20 -12.92
C LYS A 42 9.14 13.23 -11.84
N THR A 43 10.24 13.91 -12.08
CA THR A 43 11.27 14.16 -11.05
C THR A 43 10.87 15.35 -10.19
N TYR A 44 10.95 15.21 -8.87
CA TYR A 44 10.71 16.28 -7.91
C TYR A 44 11.99 16.64 -7.17
N ASP A 45 12.02 17.84 -6.59
CA ASP A 45 13.07 18.23 -5.65
C ASP A 45 13.07 17.25 -4.47
N LYS A 46 14.25 16.73 -4.14
CA LYS A 46 14.49 15.81 -3.03
C LYS A 46 14.01 16.39 -1.70
N ALA A 47 13.98 17.72 -1.52
CA ALA A 47 13.45 18.37 -0.33
C ALA A 47 11.96 18.06 -0.06
N PHE A 48 11.19 17.73 -1.10
CA PHE A 48 9.77 17.34 -0.98
C PHE A 48 9.57 15.83 -0.89
N LEU A 49 10.62 15.02 -0.94
CA LEU A 49 10.50 13.57 -0.93
C LEU A 49 10.72 13.05 0.49
N PRO A 50 9.76 12.36 1.13
CA PRO A 50 10.00 11.71 2.42
C PRO A 50 10.99 10.55 2.29
N VAL A 51 11.60 10.16 3.40
CA VAL A 51 12.36 8.91 3.51
C VAL A 51 11.48 7.87 4.17
N PHE A 52 11.36 6.68 3.59
CA PHE A 52 10.60 5.60 4.20
C PHE A 52 11.50 4.64 4.95
N VAL A 53 11.02 4.13 6.06
CA VAL A 53 11.66 3.04 6.80
C VAL A 53 10.66 1.93 7.00
N ILE A 54 11.01 0.73 6.53
CA ILE A 54 10.12 -0.44 6.51
C ILE A 54 10.81 -1.65 7.15
N PRO A 55 10.07 -2.56 7.81
CA PRO A 55 10.59 -3.86 8.19
C PRO A 55 11.11 -4.63 6.97
N SER A 56 12.34 -5.12 7.03
CA SER A 56 12.98 -5.85 5.91
C SER A 56 12.23 -7.11 5.50
N ILE A 57 11.44 -7.70 6.41
CA ILE A 57 10.59 -8.85 6.14
C ILE A 57 9.55 -8.55 5.07
N ASP A 58 9.05 -7.31 5.01
CA ASP A 58 8.04 -6.89 4.07
C ASP A 58 8.63 -6.71 2.66
N TYR A 59 9.79 -6.06 2.60
CA TYR A 59 10.59 -5.96 1.38
C TYR A 59 10.99 -7.33 0.81
N LYS A 60 11.46 -8.24 1.66
CA LYS A 60 11.87 -9.61 1.26
C LYS A 60 10.70 -10.44 0.72
N LYS A 61 9.47 -10.11 1.11
CA LYS A 61 8.23 -10.70 0.58
C LYS A 61 7.74 -10.03 -0.69
N ASN A 62 8.44 -9.00 -1.17
CA ASN A 62 8.13 -8.29 -2.40
C ASN A 62 6.83 -7.45 -2.31
N ASN A 63 6.57 -6.89 -1.12
CA ASN A 63 5.54 -5.86 -0.83
C ASN A 63 6.11 -4.44 -0.94
N ASP A 64 7.14 -4.25 -1.77
CA ASP A 64 7.91 -3.02 -1.79
C ASP A 64 7.10 -1.81 -2.31
N ILE A 65 7.60 -0.61 -1.99
CA ILE A 65 7.12 0.64 -2.59
C ILE A 65 7.58 0.67 -4.05
N ILE A 66 6.64 0.62 -4.99
CA ILE A 66 6.94 0.65 -6.43
C ILE A 66 7.04 2.09 -6.96
N GLY A 67 6.53 3.06 -6.20
CA GLY A 67 6.70 4.48 -6.44
C GLY A 67 5.75 5.33 -5.61
N ILE A 68 5.81 6.64 -5.82
CA ILE A 68 5.00 7.61 -5.09
C ILE A 68 4.45 8.66 -6.06
N SER A 69 3.14 8.86 -6.04
CA SER A 69 2.49 9.94 -6.76
C SER A 69 2.37 11.16 -5.89
N LEU A 70 2.72 12.32 -6.43
CA LEU A 70 2.60 13.61 -5.76
C LEU A 70 1.54 14.47 -6.45
N SER A 71 0.69 15.12 -5.65
CA SER A 71 -0.27 16.12 -6.09
C SER A 71 -0.14 17.38 -5.23
N PHE A 72 0.16 18.51 -5.87
CA PHE A 72 0.32 19.79 -5.19
C PHE A 72 -1.06 20.44 -5.04
N LEU A 73 -1.64 20.34 -3.85
CA LEU A 73 -2.92 20.97 -3.52
C LEU A 73 -2.77 22.49 -3.33
N LYS A 74 -1.57 22.91 -2.91
CA LYS A 74 -1.15 24.31 -2.81
C LYS A 74 0.31 24.40 -3.25
N ASP A 75 0.64 25.36 -4.12
CA ASP A 75 1.97 25.53 -4.70
C ASP A 75 2.35 27.01 -4.80
N ASP A 76 2.56 27.64 -3.65
CA ASP A 76 2.93 29.05 -3.56
C ASP A 76 4.46 29.21 -3.37
N GLU A 77 4.93 30.46 -3.44
CA GLU A 77 6.34 30.79 -3.25
C GLU A 77 6.90 30.44 -1.86
N ASN A 78 6.04 30.51 -0.83
CA ASN A 78 6.43 30.33 0.58
C ASN A 78 5.78 29.10 1.22
N GLU A 79 4.76 28.51 0.60
CA GLU A 79 3.96 27.45 1.19
C GLU A 79 3.61 26.39 0.15
N LYS A 80 3.65 25.11 0.54
CA LYS A 80 3.16 24.01 -0.29
C LYS A 80 2.37 23.02 0.55
N ILE A 81 1.28 22.51 -0.02
CA ILE A 81 0.54 21.36 0.53
C ILE A 81 0.61 20.28 -0.54
N ILE A 82 1.23 19.17 -0.20
CA ILE A 82 1.45 18.06 -1.12
C ILE A 82 0.73 16.84 -0.57
N GLU A 83 -0.15 16.27 -1.38
CA GLU A 83 -0.69 14.92 -1.21
C GLU A 83 0.31 13.92 -1.77
N TYR A 84 0.65 12.92 -0.97
CA TYR A 84 1.48 11.78 -1.35
C TYR A 84 0.56 10.58 -1.44
N THR A 85 0.63 9.84 -2.54
CA THR A 85 0.00 8.52 -2.66
C THR A 85 1.10 7.51 -2.91
N VAL A 86 1.38 6.67 -1.92
CA VAL A 86 2.38 5.60 -1.97
C VAL A 86 1.77 4.40 -2.66
N LEU A 87 2.48 3.85 -3.65
CA LEU A 87 2.05 2.67 -4.39
C LEU A 87 2.83 1.46 -3.85
N PHE A 88 2.10 0.49 -3.29
CA PHE A 88 2.66 -0.74 -2.76
C PHE A 88 2.38 -1.91 -3.70
N LYS A 89 3.35 -2.79 -3.88
CA LYS A 89 3.20 -3.92 -4.80
C LYS A 89 2.12 -4.92 -4.34
N ASP A 90 2.02 -5.19 -3.04
CA ASP A 90 1.08 -6.15 -2.44
C ASP A 90 0.99 -5.93 -0.92
N GLU A 91 0.03 -6.55 -0.21
CA GLU A 91 -0.02 -6.60 1.27
C GLU A 91 -0.01 -8.05 1.77
N ASP A 92 1.05 -8.48 2.45
CA ASP A 92 1.11 -9.84 3.00
C ASP A 92 0.84 -9.91 4.50
N HIS A 93 -0.27 -10.57 4.86
CA HIS A 93 -0.55 -10.95 6.23
C HIS A 93 0.58 -11.85 6.82
N PRO A 94 1.00 -11.65 8.10
CA PRO A 94 2.12 -12.38 8.70
C PRO A 94 1.96 -13.91 8.75
N ASN A 95 0.72 -14.39 8.70
CA ASN A 95 0.39 -15.81 8.62
C ASN A 95 0.11 -16.22 7.16
N SER A 96 0.95 -17.07 6.58
CA SER A 96 0.89 -17.50 5.18
C SER A 96 -0.41 -18.20 4.76
N PHE A 97 -1.09 -18.90 5.68
CA PHE A 97 -2.38 -19.53 5.38
C PHE A 97 -3.52 -18.50 5.33
N ILE A 98 -3.48 -17.53 6.24
CA ILE A 98 -4.41 -16.39 6.22
C ILE A 98 -4.12 -15.50 5.02
N ASN A 99 -2.85 -15.33 4.64
CA ASN A 99 -2.45 -14.58 3.44
C ASN A 99 -3.14 -15.11 2.20
N PHE A 100 -2.99 -16.41 1.91
CA PHE A 100 -3.60 -17.03 0.75
C PHE A 100 -5.13 -16.82 0.67
N ILE A 101 -5.83 -16.90 1.80
CA ILE A 101 -7.28 -16.64 1.85
C ILE A 101 -7.59 -15.14 1.72
N TYR A 102 -6.73 -14.29 2.29
CA TYR A 102 -6.85 -12.83 2.22
C TYR A 102 -6.61 -12.32 0.80
N ASP A 103 -5.63 -12.85 0.08
CA ASP A 103 -5.30 -12.52 -1.31
C ASP A 103 -6.46 -12.90 -2.24
N ILE A 104 -7.02 -14.09 -2.04
CA ILE A 104 -8.23 -14.55 -2.75
C ILE A 104 -9.41 -13.62 -2.45
N TYR A 105 -9.66 -13.32 -1.18
CA TYR A 105 -10.73 -12.42 -0.75
C TYR A 105 -10.55 -11.00 -1.30
N ARG A 106 -9.33 -10.46 -1.27
CA ARG A 106 -8.99 -9.14 -1.82
C ARG A 106 -9.21 -9.09 -3.32
N SER A 107 -8.75 -10.12 -4.03
CA SER A 107 -8.93 -10.25 -5.48
C SER A 107 -10.42 -10.26 -5.85
N PHE A 108 -11.26 -10.99 -5.10
CA PHE A 108 -12.70 -11.00 -5.33
C PHE A 108 -13.43 -9.72 -4.89
N LYS A 109 -13.07 -9.16 -3.73
CA LYS A 109 -13.81 -8.04 -3.12
C LYS A 109 -13.42 -6.69 -3.68
N TYR A 110 -12.11 -6.44 -3.84
CA TYR A 110 -11.59 -5.11 -4.19
C TYR A 110 -11.10 -5.03 -5.63
N LYS A 111 -10.79 -6.15 -6.29
CA LYS A 111 -10.23 -6.21 -7.66
C LYS A 111 -9.08 -5.21 -7.92
N ARG A 112 -8.35 -4.86 -6.85
CA ARG A 112 -7.20 -3.95 -6.88
C ARG A 112 -5.95 -4.75 -7.26
N LEU A 113 -5.13 -4.18 -8.13
CA LEU A 113 -3.86 -4.79 -8.57
C LEU A 113 -2.67 -4.40 -7.69
N ILE A 114 -2.79 -3.29 -6.98
CA ILE A 114 -1.79 -2.76 -6.04
C ILE A 114 -2.54 -2.16 -4.84
N ASP A 115 -1.82 -1.97 -3.75
CA ASP A 115 -2.32 -1.22 -2.61
C ASP A 115 -1.82 0.22 -2.63
N THR A 116 -2.61 1.15 -2.08
CA THR A 116 -2.30 2.59 -2.12
C THR A 116 -2.72 3.27 -0.83
N GLU A 117 -1.77 3.96 -0.20
CA GLU A 117 -2.03 4.79 0.98
C GLU A 117 -1.60 6.23 0.77
N SER A 118 -2.29 7.17 1.43
CA SER A 118 -2.18 8.59 1.12
C SER A 118 -2.16 9.47 2.35
N PHE A 119 -1.15 10.34 2.42
CA PHE A 119 -0.99 11.33 3.47
C PHE A 119 -0.63 12.69 2.87
N PHE A 120 -0.68 13.73 3.70
CA PHE A 120 -0.36 15.10 3.28
C PHE A 120 0.81 15.64 4.07
N ILE A 121 1.68 16.40 3.41
CA ILE A 121 2.70 17.20 4.10
C ILE A 121 2.49 18.68 3.76
N TYR A 122 2.45 19.49 4.80
CA TYR A 122 2.50 20.95 4.70
C TYR A 122 3.93 21.44 4.84
N PHE A 123 4.43 22.15 3.84
CA PHE A 123 5.74 22.76 3.83
C PHE A 123 5.65 24.28 3.89
N VAL A 124 6.59 24.88 4.61
CA VAL A 124 6.84 26.32 4.61
C VAL A 124 8.31 26.56 4.26
N LYS A 125 8.55 27.56 3.42
CA LYS A 125 9.90 28.02 3.09
C LYS A 125 10.42 28.89 4.22
N SER A 126 11.54 28.52 4.83
CA SER A 126 12.18 29.35 5.85
C SER A 126 12.92 30.53 5.22
N TYR A 127 13.25 31.53 6.07
CA TYR A 127 13.97 32.75 5.66
C TYR A 127 15.32 32.50 4.97
N ASP A 128 15.96 31.38 5.28
CA ASP A 128 17.21 30.90 4.67
C ASP A 128 16.99 30.20 3.30
N GLY A 129 15.74 30.15 2.81
CA GLY A 129 15.37 29.61 1.51
C GLY A 129 15.06 28.12 1.46
N TYR A 130 15.21 27.40 2.57
CA TYR A 130 14.96 25.94 2.63
C TYR A 130 13.49 25.61 2.90
N TRP A 131 13.01 24.51 2.32
CA TRP A 131 11.68 23.98 2.61
C TRP A 131 11.69 23.16 3.89
N LYS A 132 10.73 23.42 4.78
CA LYS A 132 10.56 22.69 6.04
C LYS A 132 9.16 22.10 6.11
N ALA A 133 9.07 20.80 6.35
CA ALA A 133 7.81 20.15 6.70
C ALA A 133 7.34 20.66 8.08
N VAL A 134 6.21 21.34 8.11
CA VAL A 134 5.60 21.92 9.32
C VAL A 134 4.62 20.95 9.97
N SER A 135 3.91 20.16 9.17
CA SER A 135 3.02 19.12 9.67
C SER A 135 2.80 18.02 8.63
N VAL A 136 2.49 16.83 9.11
CA VAL A 136 2.06 15.68 8.32
C VAL A 136 0.67 15.27 8.77
N ASP A 137 -0.24 15.04 7.83
CA ASP A 137 -1.62 14.64 8.09
C ASP A 137 -1.87 13.26 7.50
N PHE A 138 -2.17 12.30 8.39
CA PHE A 138 -2.56 10.94 8.06
C PHE A 138 -4.08 10.84 8.19
N PRO A 139 -4.85 10.89 7.10
CA PRO A 139 -6.30 10.96 7.15
C PRO A 139 -6.95 9.66 7.60
N ASP A 140 -6.37 8.49 7.28
CA ASP A 140 -6.92 7.17 7.61
C ASP A 140 -5.88 6.05 7.67
N ASP A 141 -4.59 6.37 7.63
CA ASP A 141 -3.50 5.41 7.46
C ASP A 141 -2.46 5.47 8.59
N TYR A 142 -2.79 6.08 9.74
CA TYR A 142 -1.89 6.12 10.90
C TYR A 142 -1.96 4.85 11.76
N GLY A 143 -0.80 4.30 12.10
CA GLY A 143 -0.67 3.01 12.81
C GLY A 143 -0.64 3.07 14.34
N LEU A 144 -0.53 4.24 14.97
CA LEU A 144 -0.26 4.38 16.42
C LEU A 144 0.94 3.49 16.85
N GLU A 145 0.76 2.69 17.90
CA GLU A 145 1.76 1.79 18.49
C GLU A 145 1.70 0.37 17.89
N GLN A 146 0.91 0.16 16.83
CA GLN A 146 0.73 -1.17 16.26
C GLN A 146 2.00 -1.65 15.56
N VAL A 147 2.29 -2.95 15.68
CA VAL A 147 3.51 -3.59 15.13
C VAL A 147 3.22 -4.52 13.96
N TYR A 148 4.25 -4.87 13.20
CA TYR A 148 4.15 -5.62 11.95
C TYR A 148 3.50 -7.01 12.11
N LEU A 149 3.72 -7.66 13.25
CA LEU A 149 3.21 -9.02 13.49
C LEU A 149 1.79 -9.06 14.08
N GLU A 150 1.13 -7.91 14.24
CA GLU A 150 -0.24 -7.86 14.74
C GLU A 150 -1.24 -8.43 13.74
N LYS A 151 -2.06 -9.38 14.19
CA LYS A 151 -3.06 -10.06 13.34
C LYS A 151 -4.28 -9.18 13.02
N LYS A 152 -4.57 -8.20 13.87
CA LYS A 152 -5.75 -7.33 13.75
C LYS A 152 -5.30 -5.90 13.93
N VAL A 153 -5.16 -5.23 12.81
CA VAL A 153 -4.74 -3.84 12.70
C VAL A 153 -5.95 -2.93 12.51
N LYS A 154 -5.86 -1.71 13.03
CA LYS A 154 -6.88 -0.67 12.96
C LYS A 154 -6.27 0.60 12.38
N HIS A 155 -7.01 1.20 11.46
CA HIS A 155 -6.68 2.49 10.86
C HIS A 155 -7.07 3.63 11.80
N PHE A 156 -6.20 4.64 11.89
CA PHE A 156 -6.43 5.86 12.65
C PHE A 156 -6.11 7.09 11.80
N SER A 157 -6.65 8.22 12.23
CA SER A 157 -6.36 9.54 11.65
C SER A 157 -5.54 10.35 12.63
N LEU A 158 -4.46 10.97 12.18
CA LEU A 158 -3.66 11.85 13.03
C LEU A 158 -2.90 12.89 12.22
N LYS A 159 -2.96 14.14 12.69
CA LYS A 159 -2.09 15.22 12.24
C LYS A 159 -0.99 15.47 13.26
N ILE A 160 0.25 15.47 12.80
CA ILE A 160 1.45 15.55 13.64
C ILE A 160 2.32 16.71 13.17
N GLU A 161 2.85 17.49 14.10
CA GLU A 161 3.82 18.55 13.77
C GLU A 161 5.11 17.94 13.23
N GLY A 162 5.68 18.54 12.19
CA GLY A 162 6.91 18.08 11.53
C GLY A 162 8.14 18.06 12.44
N ALA A 163 8.09 18.74 13.59
CA ALA A 163 9.12 18.70 14.61
C ALA A 163 9.20 17.33 15.34
N TYR A 164 8.12 16.55 15.35
CA TYR A 164 8.07 15.22 15.98
C TYR A 164 8.47 14.08 15.04
N PHE A 165 8.94 14.40 13.84
CA PHE A 165 9.49 13.42 12.90
C PHE A 165 11.01 13.40 12.97
N GLU A 166 11.58 12.20 12.89
CA GLU A 166 12.98 12.04 12.58
C GLU A 166 13.27 12.63 11.19
N LYS A 167 14.49 13.14 10.99
CA LYS A 167 14.93 13.72 9.73
C LYS A 167 16.18 13.04 9.21
N LYS A 168 16.19 12.71 7.93
CA LYS A 168 17.37 12.23 7.18
C LYS A 168 17.60 13.14 5.99
N ASP A 169 18.75 13.79 5.92
CA ASP A 169 19.07 14.79 4.90
C ASP A 169 18.02 15.91 4.81
N ASN A 170 17.55 16.42 5.96
CA ASN A 170 16.44 17.39 6.08
C ASN A 170 15.06 16.94 5.56
N ARG A 171 14.92 15.69 5.13
CA ARG A 171 13.63 15.08 4.76
C ARG A 171 13.02 14.38 5.96
N ILE A 172 11.70 14.42 6.09
CA ILE A 172 11.01 13.67 7.15
C ILE A 172 11.12 12.17 6.91
N VAL A 173 11.30 11.41 7.98
CA VAL A 173 11.28 9.95 7.96
C VAL A 173 9.88 9.47 8.31
N ILE A 174 9.29 8.66 7.44
CA ILE A 174 7.99 8.00 7.65
C ILE A 174 8.24 6.52 7.85
N TYR A 175 7.77 5.99 8.98
CA TYR A 175 7.83 4.56 9.28
C TYR A 175 6.59 3.88 8.74
N ILE A 176 6.76 2.73 8.07
CA ILE A 176 5.65 1.83 7.72
C ILE A 176 5.72 0.66 8.68
N ASN A 177 4.78 0.61 9.62
CA ASN A 177 4.91 -0.24 10.81
C ASN A 177 4.14 -1.55 10.72
N THR A 178 3.14 -1.64 9.84
CA THR A 178 2.25 -2.80 9.76
C THR A 178 2.26 -3.43 8.37
N TRP A 179 1.82 -4.67 8.31
CA TRP A 179 1.71 -5.44 7.07
C TRP A 179 0.63 -4.90 6.11
N ASN A 180 -0.29 -4.07 6.61
CA ASN A 180 -1.27 -3.31 5.82
C ASN A 180 -0.84 -1.84 5.63
N HIS A 181 0.48 -1.62 5.58
CA HIS A 181 1.11 -0.35 5.21
C HIS A 181 0.76 0.91 6.03
N MET A 182 0.36 0.78 7.30
CA MET A 182 0.06 1.97 8.11
C MET A 182 1.34 2.74 8.48
N PHE A 183 1.25 4.06 8.37
CA PHE A 183 2.33 5.01 8.60
C PHE A 183 2.45 5.44 10.07
N SER A 184 3.64 5.90 10.43
CA SER A 184 3.90 6.55 11.71
C SER A 184 5.09 7.49 11.65
N ASN A 185 5.18 8.41 12.61
CA ASN A 185 6.38 9.22 12.84
C ASN A 185 7.42 8.49 13.71
N LYS A 186 7.12 7.27 14.19
CA LYS A 186 7.99 6.48 15.07
C LYS A 186 8.08 5.02 14.63
N ASP A 187 9.23 4.42 14.92
CA ASP A 187 9.43 2.99 14.84
C ASP A 187 8.72 2.25 15.98
N THR A 188 7.74 1.42 15.65
CA THR A 188 7.11 0.50 16.63
C THR A 188 7.73 -0.91 16.57
N ASN A 189 8.57 -1.17 15.56
CA ASN A 189 9.19 -2.46 15.28
C ASN A 189 10.69 -2.46 15.64
N ILE A 190 11.01 -2.04 16.87
CA ILE A 190 12.40 -1.86 17.36
C ILE A 190 13.27 -3.10 17.12
N ASN A 191 12.68 -4.30 17.26
CA ASN A 191 13.39 -5.58 17.17
C ASN A 191 13.44 -6.17 15.75
N LEU A 192 12.85 -5.53 14.74
CA LEU A 192 12.93 -5.98 13.36
C LEU A 192 14.08 -5.28 12.62
N GLU A 193 14.76 -6.03 11.77
CA GLU A 193 15.69 -5.49 10.78
C GLU A 193 14.92 -4.59 9.80
N LYS A 194 15.50 -3.44 9.43
CA LYS A 194 14.84 -2.39 8.66
C LYS A 194 15.57 -2.09 7.36
N ILE A 195 14.81 -1.59 6.40
CA ILE A 195 15.33 -1.02 5.16
C ILE A 195 14.93 0.45 5.11
N THR A 196 15.88 1.30 4.77
CA THR A 196 15.63 2.71 4.49
C THR A 196 15.52 2.93 3.00
N LEU A 197 14.38 3.42 2.54
CA LEU A 197 14.11 3.78 1.16
C LEU A 197 14.17 5.29 1.02
N ASP A 198 15.25 5.78 0.44
CA ASP A 198 15.48 7.20 0.20
C ASP A 198 15.58 7.58 -1.28
N TYR A 199 15.31 6.61 -2.15
CA TYR A 199 15.16 6.71 -3.60
C TYR A 199 14.03 5.79 -4.07
N TYR A 200 13.15 6.30 -4.91
CA TYR A 200 12.00 5.60 -5.48
C TYR A 200 11.50 6.37 -6.71
N LYS A 201 10.72 5.70 -7.56
CA LYS A 201 10.08 6.37 -8.70
C LYS A 201 9.01 7.34 -8.23
N THR A 202 8.89 8.46 -8.93
CA THR A 202 7.91 9.49 -8.60
C THR A 202 7.02 9.82 -9.79
N TYR A 203 5.75 10.05 -9.49
CA TYR A 203 4.69 10.29 -10.46
C TYR A 203 3.94 11.58 -10.13
N SER A 204 3.20 12.13 -11.10
CA SER A 204 2.22 13.17 -10.83
C SER A 204 0.81 12.62 -10.82
N GLY A 205 0.03 13.04 -9.83
CA GLY A 205 -1.40 12.75 -9.75
C GLY A 205 -1.88 12.58 -8.31
N ASN A 206 -3.17 12.87 -8.09
CA ASN A 206 -3.83 12.70 -6.79
C ASN A 206 -4.24 11.24 -6.55
N ARG A 207 -4.68 10.92 -5.33
CA ARG A 207 -5.12 9.55 -4.99
C ARG A 207 -6.18 9.01 -5.95
N VAL A 208 -7.15 9.85 -6.34
CA VAL A 208 -8.26 9.46 -7.23
C VAL A 208 -7.73 9.04 -8.61
N GLU A 209 -6.78 9.77 -9.17
CA GLU A 209 -6.15 9.46 -10.46
C GLU A 209 -5.33 8.17 -10.40
N VAL A 210 -4.59 7.96 -9.30
CA VAL A 210 -3.85 6.71 -9.05
C VAL A 210 -4.83 5.54 -8.97
N GLU A 211 -5.83 5.61 -8.09
CA GLU A 211 -6.77 4.51 -7.87
C GLU A 211 -7.57 4.16 -9.15
N LYS A 212 -7.88 5.13 -10.02
CA LYS A 212 -8.51 4.87 -11.32
C LYS A 212 -7.67 3.99 -12.25
N GLN A 213 -6.35 3.98 -12.13
CA GLN A 213 -5.49 3.13 -12.95
C GLN A 213 -5.50 1.67 -12.48
N PHE A 214 -5.63 1.45 -11.16
CA PHE A 214 -5.45 0.14 -10.54
C PHE A 214 -6.75 -0.51 -10.04
N ASN A 215 -7.85 0.23 -10.01
CA ASN A 215 -9.17 -0.29 -9.66
C ASN A 215 -10.10 -0.32 -10.89
N LYS A 216 -10.35 -1.53 -11.41
CA LYS A 216 -11.30 -1.75 -12.52
C LYS A 216 -12.74 -1.32 -12.19
N ASN A 217 -13.08 -1.20 -10.91
CA ASN A 217 -14.42 -0.88 -10.41
C ASN A 217 -14.50 0.46 -9.67
N TYR A 218 -13.52 1.36 -9.87
CA TYR A 218 -13.37 2.59 -9.08
C TYR A 218 -14.69 3.34 -8.80
N GLU A 219 -15.49 3.61 -9.84
CA GLU A 219 -16.75 4.37 -9.72
C GLU A 219 -17.80 3.63 -8.86
N ILE A 220 -17.87 2.30 -8.95
CA ILE A 220 -18.83 1.47 -8.18
C ILE A 220 -18.45 1.44 -6.70
N ASP A 221 -17.15 1.41 -6.39
CA ASP A 221 -16.67 1.38 -5.01
C ASP A 221 -16.80 2.75 -4.34
N LYS A 222 -16.59 3.83 -5.11
CA LYS A 222 -16.78 5.20 -4.65
C LYS A 222 -18.23 5.45 -4.19
N GLU A 223 -19.22 5.07 -5.01
CA GLU A 223 -20.64 5.20 -4.65
C GLU A 223 -21.01 4.43 -3.38
N LYS A 224 -20.47 3.22 -3.19
CA LYS A 224 -20.71 2.42 -1.98
C LYS A 224 -20.12 3.04 -0.72
N LYS A 225 -18.93 3.67 -0.81
CA LYS A 225 -18.27 4.33 0.32
C LYS A 225 -19.08 5.57 0.74
N GLU A 226 -19.49 6.40 -0.22
CA GLU A 226 -20.33 7.59 0.03
C GLU A 226 -21.70 7.26 0.64
N ILE A 227 -22.31 6.13 0.28
CA ILE A 227 -23.58 5.65 0.88
C ILE A 227 -23.38 5.19 2.32
N LYS A 228 -22.21 4.62 2.63
CA LYS A 228 -21.90 4.08 3.96
C LYS A 228 -21.57 5.19 4.96
N ASP A 229 -20.91 6.26 4.53
CA ASP A 229 -20.56 7.40 5.38
C ASP A 229 -21.76 8.34 5.64
N LYS A 230 -22.87 8.16 4.92
CA LYS A 230 -24.14 8.88 5.12
C LYS A 230 -25.13 8.15 6.04
N LYS A 231 -24.76 7.01 6.64
CA LYS A 231 -25.58 6.22 7.57
C LYS A 231 -24.95 6.17 8.95
#